data_AF-A0A9W5W6K8-F1
#
_entry.id   AF-A0A9W5W6K8-F1
#
_cell.length_a   1.000
_cell.length_b   1.000
_cell.length_c   1.000
_cell.angle_alpha   90.00
_cell.angle_beta   90.00
_cell.angle_gamma   90.00
#
_symmetry.space_group_name_H-M   'P 1'
#
loop_
_entity.id
_entity.type
_entity.pdbx_description
1 polymer ?
#
loop_
_entity_poly.entity_id
_entity_poly.type
_entity_poly.pdbx_seq_one_letter_code
_entity_poly.pdbx_strand_id
1 'polypeptide(L)'
;MADEKAKRRACLRCGRIVQAQYQYCPDCGAPVTNRCMDEGDLLDDPCGFINDDQAAYCVRCGSITAYNKAGLLFGAFPENKVLKKYDIDEWKQFSHPFFY
;
A
#
# COMPACT_ATOMS: atom_id res chain seq x y z
N MET A 1 -24.38 -14.45 14.00
CA MET A 1 -23.00 -14.91 14.30
C MET A 1 -22.66 -15.97 13.27
N ALA A 2 -21.94 -15.61 12.20
CA ALA A 2 -21.66 -16.55 11.11
C ALA A 2 -20.43 -16.09 10.30
N ASP A 3 -19.60 -17.07 9.97
CA ASP A 3 -18.50 -17.05 9.00
C ASP A 3 -17.18 -16.35 9.38
N GLU A 4 -16.65 -16.71 10.55
CA GLU A 4 -15.22 -16.64 10.84
C GLU A 4 -14.48 -17.81 10.18
N LYS A 5 -14.60 -17.93 8.86
CA LYS A 5 -13.66 -18.73 8.06
C LYS A 5 -12.35 -17.94 8.05
N ALA A 6 -11.65 -17.93 9.18
CA ALA A 6 -10.38 -17.25 9.37
C ALA A 6 -9.46 -17.67 8.22
N LYS A 7 -9.33 -16.82 7.19
CA LYS A 7 -8.49 -17.10 6.03
C LYS A 7 -7.10 -17.35 6.59
N ARG A 8 -6.61 -18.57 6.53
CA ARG A 8 -5.25 -18.89 6.95
C ARG A 8 -4.35 -18.57 5.77
N ARG A 9 -3.25 -17.87 6.01
CA ARG A 9 -2.23 -17.55 5.00
C ARG A 9 -0.92 -18.19 5.41
N ALA A 10 -0.17 -18.69 4.44
CA ALA A 10 1.20 -19.14 4.70
C ALA A 10 2.13 -17.93 4.71
N CYS A 11 3.02 -17.86 5.69
CA CYS A 11 4.08 -16.85 5.69
C CYS A 11 5.06 -17.14 4.54
N LEU A 12 5.31 -16.15 3.68
CA LEU A 12 6.24 -16.30 2.56
C LEU A 12 7.69 -16.54 2.99
N ARG A 13 8.08 -16.11 4.20
CA ARG A 13 9.46 -16.27 4.67
C ARG A 13 9.73 -17.65 5.29
N CYS A 14 8.83 -18.13 6.15
CA CYS A 14 9.06 -19.35 6.95
C CYS A 14 8.06 -20.48 6.67
N GLY A 15 7.05 -20.26 5.81
CA GLY A 15 6.04 -21.26 5.46
C GLY A 15 5.00 -21.54 6.55
N ARG A 16 5.10 -20.94 7.74
CA ARG A 16 4.12 -21.16 8.81
C ARG A 16 2.74 -20.66 8.41
N ILE A 17 1.72 -21.45 8.73
CA ILE A 17 0.32 -21.10 8.54
C ILE A 17 -0.09 -20.15 9.66
N VAL A 18 -0.40 -18.90 9.32
CA VAL A 18 -0.85 -17.84 10.24
C VAL A 18 -2.29 -17.48 9.92
N GLN A 19 -3.09 -17.13 10.92
CA GLN A 19 -4.44 -16.61 10.68
C GLN A 19 -4.34 -15.20 10.05
N ALA A 20 -5.19 -14.87 9.07
CA ALA A 20 -5.14 -13.57 8.38
C ALA A 20 -5.42 -12.35 9.28
N GLN A 21 -5.89 -12.55 10.51
CA GLN A 21 -6.03 -11.46 11.48
C GLN A 21 -4.68 -10.91 11.97
N TYR A 22 -3.61 -11.72 11.91
CA TYR A 22 -2.28 -11.28 12.31
C TYR A 22 -1.63 -10.45 11.20
N GLN A 23 -1.12 -9.28 11.55
CA GLN A 23 -0.33 -8.44 10.62
C GLN A 23 1.07 -9.00 10.38
N TYR A 24 1.67 -9.63 11.39
CA TYR A 24 3.02 -10.18 11.36
C TYR A 24 3.02 -11.65 11.74
N CYS A 25 3.95 -12.41 11.19
CA CYS A 25 4.17 -13.80 11.55
C CYS A 25 4.79 -13.86 12.96
N PRO A 26 4.21 -14.61 13.91
CA PRO A 26 4.70 -14.66 15.29
C PRO A 26 6.10 -15.28 15.42
N ASP A 27 6.53 -16.08 14.45
CA ASP A 27 7.83 -16.78 14.52
C ASP A 27 8.96 -16.02 13.85
N CYS A 28 8.71 -15.41 12.69
CA CYS A 28 9.77 -14.75 11.91
C CYS A 28 9.62 -13.23 11.87
N GLY A 29 8.49 -12.67 12.31
CA GLY A 29 8.20 -11.24 12.27
C GLY A 29 7.94 -10.67 10.87
N ALA A 30 7.89 -11.51 9.83
CA ALA A 30 7.59 -11.05 8.48
C ALA A 30 6.10 -10.64 8.35
N PRO A 31 5.77 -9.62 7.54
CA PRO A 31 4.38 -9.24 7.28
C PRO A 31 3.63 -10.40 6.60
N VAL A 32 2.38 -10.63 7.02
CA VAL A 32 1.50 -11.70 6.50
C VAL A 32 0.52 -11.19 5.44
N THR A 33 0.37 -9.87 5.35
CA THR A 33 -0.51 -9.21 4.38
C THR A 33 0.27 -8.20 3.57
N ASN A 34 0.13 -8.23 2.24
CA ASN A 34 0.83 -7.32 1.35
C ASN A 34 0.17 -5.93 1.28
N ARG A 35 0.29 -5.14 2.34
CA ARG A 35 -0.29 -3.81 2.41
C ARG A 35 0.61 -2.76 1.76
N CYS A 36 -0.01 -1.81 1.07
CA CYS A 36 0.62 -0.56 0.62
C CYS A 36 1.17 0.25 1.79
N MET A 37 2.44 0.67 1.72
CA MET A 37 3.13 1.42 2.78
C MET A 37 3.10 2.95 2.58
N ASP A 38 2.21 3.42 1.72
CA ASP A 38 2.02 4.84 1.47
C ASP A 38 1.28 5.52 2.63
N GLU A 39 1.96 6.43 3.32
CA GLU A 39 1.43 7.18 4.46
C GLU A 39 0.57 8.40 4.05
N GLY A 40 0.48 8.68 2.76
CA GLY A 40 -0.16 9.88 2.24
C GLY A 40 0.75 11.12 2.35
N ASP A 41 0.16 12.29 2.14
CA ASP A 41 0.80 13.60 2.29
C ASP A 41 -0.24 14.59 2.86
N LEU A 42 0.10 15.87 3.04
CA LEU A 42 -0.83 16.89 3.56
C LEU A 42 -2.18 16.96 2.82
N LEU A 43 -2.19 16.58 1.54
CA LEU A 43 -3.36 16.67 0.67
C LEU A 43 -3.93 15.30 0.28
N ASP A 44 -3.23 14.21 0.55
CA ASP A 44 -3.63 12.86 0.11
C ASP A 44 -3.71 11.89 1.28
N ASP A 45 -4.82 11.14 1.35
CA ASP A 45 -5.01 10.10 2.36
C ASP A 45 -4.04 8.91 2.17
N PRO A 46 -3.63 8.24 3.25
CA PRO A 46 -2.84 7.01 3.18
C PRO A 46 -3.57 5.93 2.38
N CYS A 47 -2.88 5.30 1.42
CA CYS A 47 -3.53 4.37 0.50
C CYS A 47 -4.00 3.09 1.21
N GLY A 48 -3.17 2.50 2.08
CA GLY A 48 -3.50 1.32 2.90
C GLY A 48 -4.01 0.07 2.16
N PHE A 49 -3.97 0.05 0.82
CA PHE A 49 -4.57 -0.99 -0.01
C PHE A 49 -3.88 -2.34 0.17
N ILE A 50 -4.66 -3.43 0.24
CA ILE A 50 -4.14 -4.80 0.34
C ILE A 50 -3.97 -5.34 -1.07
N ASN A 51 -2.72 -5.55 -1.47
CA ASN A 51 -2.36 -6.09 -2.78
C ASN A 51 -2.28 -7.62 -2.74
N ASP A 52 -2.19 -8.23 -3.93
CA ASP A 52 -1.87 -9.64 -4.10
C ASP A 52 -0.48 -9.99 -3.53
N ASP A 53 -0.29 -11.25 -3.15
CA ASP A 53 0.96 -11.71 -2.53
C ASP A 53 2.17 -11.65 -3.49
N GLN A 54 1.92 -11.54 -4.80
CA GLN A 54 2.94 -11.43 -5.86
C GLN A 54 3.22 -9.98 -6.28
N ALA A 55 2.53 -8.99 -5.71
CA ALA A 55 2.67 -7.59 -6.11
C ALA A 55 3.84 -6.91 -5.37
N ALA A 56 4.90 -6.52 -6.09
CA ALA A 56 5.99 -5.73 -5.52
C ALA A 56 5.57 -4.31 -5.13
N TYR A 57 4.72 -3.71 -5.96
CA TYR A 57 4.23 -2.33 -5.84
C TYR A 57 2.71 -2.31 -5.73
N CYS A 58 2.18 -1.23 -5.17
CA CYS A 58 0.75 -1.03 -5.03
C CYS A 58 0.10 -0.82 -6.39
N VAL A 59 -0.97 -1.58 -6.68
CA VAL A 59 -1.72 -1.47 -7.95
C VAL A 59 -2.40 -0.10 -8.11
N ARG A 60 -2.72 0.57 -7.00
CA ARG A 60 -3.41 1.87 -7.02
C ARG A 60 -2.48 3.07 -7.16
N CYS A 61 -1.45 3.15 -6.33
CA CYS A 61 -0.58 4.32 -6.25
C CYS A 61 0.86 4.06 -6.70
N GLY A 62 1.24 2.81 -6.99
CA GLY A 62 2.59 2.46 -7.42
C GLY A 62 3.66 2.52 -6.33
N SER A 63 3.29 2.78 -5.07
CA SER A 63 4.24 2.81 -3.96
C SER A 63 4.72 1.41 -3.56
N ILE A 64 5.80 1.36 -2.77
CA ILE A 64 6.29 0.13 -2.17
C ILE A 64 5.24 -0.52 -1.25
N THR A 65 5.27 -1.84 -1.23
CA THR A 65 4.41 -2.67 -0.38
C THR A 65 5.20 -3.22 0.81
N ALA A 66 4.47 -3.75 1.80
CA ALA A 66 5.03 -4.40 2.97
C ALA A 66 6.01 -5.52 2.60
N TYR A 67 5.69 -6.30 1.56
CA TYR A 67 6.52 -7.43 1.15
C TYR A 67 7.81 -6.97 0.48
N ASN A 68 7.75 -5.91 -0.32
CA ASN A 68 8.95 -5.32 -0.92
C ASN A 68 9.87 -4.72 0.14
N LYS A 69 9.32 -3.93 1.07
CA LYS A 69 10.07 -3.36 2.20
C LYS A 69 10.70 -4.42 3.10
N ALA A 70 10.03 -5.55 3.28
CA ALA A 70 10.53 -6.69 4.06
C ALA A 70 11.53 -7.58 3.30
N GLY A 71 11.84 -7.27 2.04
CA GLY A 71 12.75 -8.05 1.19
C GLY A 71 12.20 -9.44 0.82
N LEU A 72 10.87 -9.64 0.90
CA LEU A 72 10.21 -10.89 0.53
C LEU A 72 9.95 -10.96 -0.98
N LEU A 73 9.85 -9.80 -1.63
CA LEU A 73 9.51 -9.72 -3.04
C LEU A 73 10.18 -8.49 -3.67
N PHE A 74 10.88 -8.69 -4.79
CA PHE A 74 11.58 -7.63 -5.51
C PHE A 74 10.96 -7.42 -6.88
N GLY A 75 10.80 -6.15 -7.28
CA GLY A 75 10.47 -5.79 -8.65
C GLY A 75 11.73 -5.63 -9.50
N ALA A 76 11.60 -5.83 -10.81
CA ALA A 76 12.67 -5.53 -11.77
C ALA A 76 12.89 -4.02 -11.98
N PHE A 77 11.91 -3.20 -11.60
CA PHE A 77 11.87 -1.75 -11.81
C PHE A 77 11.85 -1.03 -10.46
N PRO A 78 12.33 0.23 -10.37
CA PRO A 78 12.19 1.03 -9.16
C PRO A 78 10.72 1.40 -8.89
N GLU A 79 10.46 1.93 -7.68
CA GLU A 79 9.14 2.44 -7.30
C GLU A 79 8.67 3.53 -8.27
N ASN A 80 7.42 3.42 -8.73
CA ASN A 80 6.80 4.40 -9.63
C ASN A 80 5.53 4.95 -8.98
N LYS A 81 5.71 5.74 -7.91
CA LYS A 81 4.61 6.34 -7.18
C LYS A 81 3.89 7.37 -8.06
N VAL A 82 2.57 7.20 -8.24
CA VAL A 82 1.71 8.18 -8.89
C VAL A 82 1.56 9.38 -7.96
N LEU A 83 2.35 10.42 -8.21
CA LEU A 83 2.22 11.69 -7.52
C LEU A 83 1.04 12.45 -8.13
N LYS A 84 -0.05 12.63 -7.37
CA LYS A 84 -1.09 13.58 -7.74
C LYS A 84 -0.50 14.97 -7.59
N LYS A 85 -0.07 15.57 -8.70
CA LYS A 85 0.22 17.00 -8.72
C LYS A 85 -1.11 17.72 -8.54
N TYR A 86 -1.30 18.32 -7.36
CA TYR A 86 -2.34 19.33 -7.21
C TYR A 86 -1.93 20.50 -8.10
N ASP A 87 -2.64 20.64 -9.22
CA ASP A 87 -2.34 21.66 -10.21
C ASP A 87 -2.86 22.99 -9.68
N ILE A 88 -1.99 23.70 -8.95
CA ILE A 88 -2.22 25.06 -8.46
C ILE A 88 -2.60 26.03 -9.60
N ASP A 89 -2.33 25.65 -10.86
CA ASP A 89 -2.75 26.39 -12.05
C ASP A 89 -4.27 26.37 -12.30
N GLU A 90 -5.04 25.42 -11.75
CA GLU A 90 -6.51 25.45 -11.82
C GLU A 90 -7.13 26.59 -10.99
N TRP A 91 -6.35 27.25 -10.12
CA TRP A 91 -6.82 28.41 -9.36
C TRP A 91 -6.71 29.72 -10.14
N LYS A 92 -6.05 29.73 -11.30
CA LYS A 92 -5.97 30.91 -12.19
C LYS A 92 -7.32 31.30 -12.80
N GLN A 93 -8.30 30.39 -12.83
CA GLN A 93 -9.67 30.74 -13.22
C GLN A 93 -10.39 31.58 -12.15
N PHE A 94 -9.96 31.50 -10.88
CA PHE A 94 -10.53 32.30 -9.79
C PHE A 94 -9.87 33.68 -9.67
N SER A 95 -8.73 33.90 -10.33
CA SER A 95 -8.16 35.24 -10.54
C SER A 95 -8.76 35.91 -11.78
N HIS A 96 -10.10 36.03 -11.83
CA HIS A 96 -10.70 36.95 -12.79
C HIS A 96 -10.43 38.39 -12.33
N PRO A 97 -10.08 39.31 -13.26
CA PRO A 97 -9.73 40.70 -12.94
C PRO A 97 -10.87 41.52 -12.32
N PHE A 98 -12.03 40.91 -12.07
CA PHE A 98 -13.18 41.52 -11.42
C PHE A 98 -13.03 41.64 -9.89
N PHE A 99 -12.07 40.93 -9.28
CA PHE A 99 -11.80 40.95 -7.84
C PHE A 99 -10.54 41.73 -7.43
N TYR A 100 -10.03 42.61 -8.32
CA TYR A 100 -9.04 43.65 -8.01
C TYR A 100 -9.65 45.04 -8.22
#